data_AF-A0A859DS06-F1
#
_entry.id   AF-A0A859DS06-F1
#
_cell.length_a   1.000
_cell.length_b   1.000
_cell.length_c   1.000
_cell.angle_alpha   90.00
_cell.angle_beta   90.00
_cell.angle_gamma   90.00
#
_symmetry.space_group_name_H-M   'P 1'
#
loop_
_entity.id
_entity.type
_entity.pdbx_description
1 polymer ?
#
loop_
_entity_poly.entity_id
_entity_poly.type
_entity_poly.pdbx_seq_one_letter_code
_entity_poly.pdbx_strand_id
1 'polypeptide(L)'
;MKQKTKQMALCALCAALTCVMAPLSLPIGQVPISLATFAVMLSAALLGPKLGALSQAVYLLLGCIGIPVFAGFNSGFACIVGPTGGYLLGYLVLAAAEGLLYRILNGGKQALLKKSAALVISMLVGTAALYTLGTCWFILVTHTPLPAAMMTCVVPFLPGDAVKIAAVTVLVPQLERALGRLNHGCPAE
;
A
#
# COMPACT_ATOMS: atom_id res chain seq x y z
N MET A 1 -24.46 7.17 12.61
CA MET A 1 -23.37 6.49 13.36
C MET A 1 -22.82 5.23 12.68
N LYS A 2 -23.67 4.33 12.15
CA LYS A 2 -23.27 3.03 11.54
C LYS A 2 -22.14 3.12 10.49
N GLN A 3 -22.11 4.17 9.66
CA GLN A 3 -21.06 4.37 8.62
C GLN A 3 -19.67 4.70 9.19
N LYS A 4 -19.57 5.50 10.26
CA LYS A 4 -18.28 5.88 10.84
C LYS A 4 -17.58 4.68 11.48
N THR A 5 -18.32 3.87 12.24
CA THR A 5 -17.79 2.64 12.85
C THR A 5 -17.31 1.65 11.79
N LYS A 6 -18.05 1.48 10.69
CA LYS A 6 -17.62 0.64 9.56
C LYS A 6 -16.30 1.13 8.94
N GLN A 7 -16.16 2.43 8.71
CA GLN A 7 -14.92 3.01 8.16
C GLN A 7 -13.74 2.80 9.10
N MET A 8 -13.94 2.99 10.41
CA MET A 8 -12.91 2.72 11.41
C MET A 8 -12.49 1.24 11.41
N ALA A 9 -13.46 0.33 11.37
CA ALA A 9 -13.18 -1.11 11.34
C ALA A 9 -12.42 -1.53 10.07
N LEU A 10 -12.83 -1.04 8.90
CA LEU A 10 -12.12 -1.34 7.64
C LEU A 10 -10.71 -0.74 7.61
N CYS A 11 -10.53 0.47 8.16
CA CYS A 11 -9.21 1.09 8.32
C CYS A 11 -8.31 0.24 9.22
N ALA A 12 -8.82 -0.22 10.37
CA ALA A 12 -8.08 -1.09 11.28
C ALA A 12 -7.74 -2.45 10.64
N LEU A 13 -8.67 -3.05 9.90
CA LEU A 13 -8.45 -4.31 9.17
C LEU A 13 -7.37 -4.17 8.09
N CYS A 14 -7.38 -3.07 7.34
CA CYS A 14 -6.36 -2.79 6.33
C CYS A 14 -4.98 -2.57 6.98
N ALA A 15 -4.92 -1.86 8.11
CA ALA A 15 -3.68 -1.66 8.86
C ALA A 15 -3.14 -3.01 9.40
N ALA A 16 -4.03 -3.84 9.95
CA ALA A 16 -3.70 -5.18 10.42
C ALA A 16 -3.23 -6.09 9.27
N LEU A 17 -3.86 -6.00 8.10
CA LEU A 17 -3.42 -6.70 6.90
C LEU A 17 -1.99 -6.30 6.53
N THR A 18 -1.67 -5.00 6.51
CA THR A 18 -0.29 -4.54 6.28
C THR A 18 0.64 -5.08 7.37
N CYS A 19 0.25 -5.08 8.65
CA CYS A 19 1.07 -5.62 9.74
C CYS A 19 1.38 -7.11 9.60
N VAL A 20 0.47 -7.90 9.03
CA VAL A 20 0.68 -9.33 8.80
C VAL A 20 1.48 -9.60 7.53
N MET A 21 1.23 -8.84 6.46
CA MET A 21 1.86 -9.04 5.16
C MET A 21 3.27 -8.44 5.09
N ALA A 22 3.52 -7.30 5.75
CA ALA A 22 4.78 -6.59 5.64
C ALA A 22 5.99 -7.39 6.17
N PRO A 23 5.94 -8.10 7.31
CA PRO A 23 7.05 -8.93 7.77
C PRO A 23 7.41 -10.07 6.82
N LEU A 24 6.46 -10.54 6.00
CA LEU A 24 6.69 -11.56 4.98
C LEU A 24 7.51 -10.96 3.85
N SER A 25 8.83 -11.07 3.98
CA SER A 25 9.79 -10.46 3.07
C SER A 25 10.98 -11.35 2.76
N LEU A 26 11.53 -11.19 1.55
CA LEU A 26 12.76 -11.84 1.11
C LEU A 26 13.94 -10.89 1.29
N PRO A 27 14.98 -11.27 2.07
CA PRO A 27 16.14 -10.43 2.35
C PRO A 27 17.16 -10.50 1.20
N ILE A 28 16.87 -9.83 0.09
CA ILE A 28 17.73 -9.81 -1.11
C ILE A 28 18.75 -8.65 -1.13
N GLY A 29 18.79 -7.84 -0.06
CA GLY A 29 19.65 -6.66 0.07
C GLY A 29 19.21 -5.75 1.22
N GLN A 30 19.66 -4.50 1.20
CA GLN A 30 19.31 -3.50 2.23
C GLN A 30 17.82 -3.15 2.23
N VAL A 31 17.18 -3.21 1.06
CA VAL A 31 15.73 -3.05 0.91
C VAL A 31 15.15 -4.44 0.64
N PRO A 32 14.41 -5.04 1.59
CA PRO A 32 13.83 -6.36 1.41
C PRO A 32 12.58 -6.30 0.53
N ILE A 33 12.36 -7.32 -0.30
CA ILE A 33 11.10 -7.46 -1.06
C ILE A 33 10.04 -7.98 -0.11
N SER A 34 9.05 -7.15 0.23
CA SER A 34 7.95 -7.54 1.12
C SER A 34 6.59 -7.60 0.41
N LEU A 35 5.63 -8.26 1.05
CA LEU A 35 4.21 -8.19 0.69
C LEU A 35 3.51 -6.92 1.22
N ALA A 36 4.24 -5.99 1.84
CA ALA A 36 3.66 -4.73 2.33
C ALA A 36 3.01 -3.94 1.20
N THR A 37 3.68 -3.79 0.06
CA THR A 37 3.16 -3.00 -1.08
C THR A 37 1.83 -3.56 -1.61
N PHE A 38 1.65 -4.88 -1.58
CA PHE A 38 0.38 -5.53 -1.91
C PHE A 38 -0.74 -5.10 -0.96
N ALA A 39 -0.50 -5.17 0.35
CA ALA A 39 -1.48 -4.76 1.35
C ALA A 39 -1.81 -3.25 1.24
N VAL A 40 -0.81 -2.41 0.98
CA VAL A 40 -1.02 -0.96 0.79
C VAL A 40 -1.88 -0.68 -0.43
N MET A 41 -1.56 -1.28 -1.59
CA MET A 41 -2.34 -1.11 -2.82
C MET A 41 -3.79 -1.55 -2.62
N LEU A 42 -3.99 -2.73 -2.03
CA LEU A 42 -5.33 -3.22 -1.72
C LEU A 42 -6.10 -2.26 -0.79
N SER A 43 -5.43 -1.75 0.25
CA SER A 43 -6.01 -0.78 1.18
C SER A 43 -6.41 0.52 0.48
N ALA A 44 -5.55 1.02 -0.43
CA ALA A 44 -5.75 2.24 -1.18
C ALA A 44 -6.96 2.14 -2.12
N ALA A 45 -7.05 1.04 -2.87
CA ALA A 45 -8.17 0.78 -3.76
C ALA A 45 -9.52 0.64 -3.03
N LEU A 46 -9.54 0.00 -1.85
CA LEU A 46 -10.77 -0.24 -1.09
C LEU A 46 -11.23 0.96 -0.24
N LEU A 47 -10.30 1.70 0.36
CA LEU A 47 -10.60 2.79 1.30
C LEU A 47 -10.52 4.18 0.65
N GLY A 48 -9.90 4.29 -0.53
CA GLY A 48 -9.62 5.55 -1.18
C GLY A 48 -8.50 6.35 -0.50
N PRO A 49 -8.26 7.60 -0.93
CA PRO A 49 -7.02 8.32 -0.63
C PRO A 49 -6.85 8.67 0.84
N LYS A 50 -7.94 9.07 1.52
CA LYS A 50 -7.88 9.54 2.92
C LYS A 50 -7.78 8.37 3.90
N LEU A 51 -8.70 7.42 3.81
CA LEU A 51 -8.76 6.30 4.74
C LEU A 51 -7.66 5.25 4.45
N GLY A 52 -7.26 5.08 3.19
CA GLY A 52 -6.11 4.25 2.83
C GLY A 52 -4.81 4.78 3.41
N ALA A 53 -4.55 6.08 3.29
CA ALA A 53 -3.38 6.72 3.91
C ALA A 53 -3.44 6.67 5.45
N LEU A 54 -4.62 6.89 6.04
CA LEU A 54 -4.80 6.78 7.49
C LEU A 54 -4.51 5.35 8.00
N SER A 55 -4.95 4.33 7.28
CA SER A 55 -4.64 2.93 7.58
C SER A 55 -3.14 2.68 7.59
N GLN A 56 -2.41 3.19 6.60
CA GLN A 56 -0.96 3.05 6.57
C GLN A 56 -0.26 3.88 7.65
N ALA A 57 -0.80 5.03 8.02
CA ALA A 57 -0.29 5.82 9.15
C ALA A 57 -0.40 5.02 10.46
N VAL A 58 -1.51 4.32 10.68
CA VAL A 58 -1.67 3.42 11.84
C VAL A 58 -0.61 2.31 11.81
N TYR A 59 -0.40 1.64 10.67
CA TYR A 59 0.66 0.64 10.50
C TYR A 59 2.04 1.20 10.86
N LEU A 60 2.37 2.41 10.37
CA LEU A 60 3.66 3.05 10.67
C LEU A 60 3.81 3.37 12.15
N LEU A 61 2.77 3.92 12.78
CA LEU A 61 2.79 4.21 14.22
C LEU A 61 3.02 2.95 15.05
N LEU A 62 2.34 1.85 14.72
CA LEU A 62 2.53 0.56 15.39
C LEU A 62 3.97 0.05 15.27
N GLY A 63 4.59 0.16 14.09
CA GLY A 63 5.99 -0.19 13.93
C GLY A 63 6.93 0.76 14.67
N CYS A 64 6.67 2.06 14.67
CA CYS A 64 7.48 3.06 15.36
C CYS A 64 7.52 2.87 16.89
N ILE A 65 6.41 2.45 17.50
CA ILE A 65 6.35 2.17 18.94
C ILE A 65 7.00 0.83 19.33
N GLY A 66 7.55 0.08 18.37
CA GLY A 66 8.35 -1.12 18.63
C GLY A 66 7.65 -2.46 18.35
N ILE A 67 6.48 -2.47 17.72
CA ILE A 67 5.85 -3.72 17.30
C ILE A 67 6.55 -4.22 16.02
N PRO A 68 7.00 -5.49 15.94
CA PRO A 68 7.75 -6.07 14.81
C PRO A 68 6.88 -6.31 13.56
N VAL A 69 6.29 -5.23 13.04
CA VAL A 69 5.39 -5.26 11.88
C VAL A 69 6.06 -4.85 10.57
N PHE A 70 7.29 -4.32 10.61
CA PHE A 70 8.01 -3.97 9.39
C PHE A 70 8.66 -5.21 8.75
N ALA A 71 9.11 -5.05 7.50
CA ALA A 71 9.72 -6.13 6.73
C ALA A 71 10.83 -6.84 7.51
N GLY A 72 10.83 -8.18 7.48
CA GLY A 72 11.78 -9.00 8.23
C GLY A 72 11.58 -8.96 9.75
N PHE A 73 10.34 -8.72 10.21
CA PHE A 73 10.00 -8.55 11.63
C PHE A 73 10.76 -7.40 12.32
N ASN A 74 11.15 -6.38 11.55
CA ASN A 74 11.80 -5.19 12.10
C ASN A 74 10.77 -4.25 12.77
N SER A 75 11.28 -3.35 13.62
CA SER A 75 10.47 -2.33 14.30
C SER A 75 11.31 -1.16 14.77
N GLY A 76 10.62 -0.14 15.28
CA GLY A 76 11.20 1.02 15.93
C GLY A 76 11.42 2.19 14.98
N PHE A 77 11.62 3.35 15.59
CA PHE A 77 11.87 4.60 14.86
C PHE A 77 13.14 4.55 14.01
N ALA A 78 14.12 3.71 14.39
CA ALA A 78 15.35 3.48 13.63
C ALA A 78 15.08 3.06 12.17
N CYS A 79 14.02 2.29 11.91
CA CYS A 79 13.65 1.89 10.56
C CYS A 79 13.17 3.07 9.68
N ILE A 80 12.65 4.14 10.30
CA ILE A 80 12.21 5.35 9.59
C ILE A 80 13.40 6.24 9.22
N VAL A 81 14.41 6.32 10.07
CA VAL A 81 15.64 7.09 9.76
C VAL A 81 16.65 6.30 8.92
N GLY A 82 16.48 4.98 8.83
CA GLY A 82 17.33 4.10 8.04
C GLY A 82 17.04 4.10 6.53
N PRO A 83 17.73 3.22 5.76
CA PRO A 83 17.64 3.18 4.30
C PRO A 83 16.24 2.90 3.74
N THR A 84 15.41 2.16 4.50
CA THR A 84 14.04 1.81 4.11
C THR A 84 13.00 2.88 4.49
N GLY A 85 13.41 3.93 5.20
CA GLY A 85 12.52 4.94 5.76
C GLY A 85 11.64 5.63 4.72
N GLY A 86 12.21 6.01 3.59
CA GLY A 86 11.47 6.63 2.49
C GLY A 86 10.41 5.73 1.87
N TYR A 87 10.58 4.40 1.92
CA TYR A 87 9.55 3.47 1.47
C TYR A 87 8.41 3.37 2.49
N LEU A 88 8.74 3.32 3.78
CA LEU A 88 7.76 3.31 4.86
C LEU A 88 6.88 4.57 4.80
N LEU A 89 7.48 5.76 4.73
CA LEU A 89 6.75 7.01 4.54
C LEU A 89 6.06 7.07 3.17
N GLY A 90 6.70 6.51 2.15
CA GLY A 90 6.15 6.40 0.80
C GLY A 90 4.86 5.57 0.72
N TYR A 91 4.59 4.67 1.66
CA TYR A 91 3.31 3.95 1.71
C TYR A 91 2.11 4.87 1.92
N LEU A 92 2.29 5.98 2.65
CA LEU A 92 1.26 7.01 2.79
C LEU A 92 0.95 7.66 1.44
N VAL A 93 2.01 7.96 0.68
CA VAL A 93 1.91 8.60 -0.63
C VAL A 93 1.35 7.64 -1.67
N LEU A 94 1.78 6.37 -1.67
CA LEU A 94 1.21 5.33 -2.50
C LEU A 94 -0.29 5.23 -2.26
N ALA A 95 -0.70 5.09 -1.00
CA ALA A 95 -2.11 4.93 -0.66
C ALA A 95 -2.96 6.16 -1.05
N ALA A 96 -2.43 7.36 -0.85
CA ALA A 96 -3.10 8.59 -1.23
C ALA A 96 -3.19 8.75 -2.75
N ALA A 97 -2.08 8.57 -3.48
CA ALA A 97 -2.00 8.76 -4.92
C ALA A 97 -2.82 7.71 -5.68
N GLU A 98 -2.65 6.43 -5.34
CA GLU A 98 -3.44 5.35 -5.94
C GLU A 98 -4.92 5.53 -5.64
N GLY A 99 -5.31 5.72 -4.37
CA GLY A 99 -6.71 5.86 -3.99
C GLY A 99 -7.38 7.06 -4.66
N LEU A 100 -6.67 8.18 -4.81
CA LEU A 100 -7.16 9.37 -5.49
C LEU A 100 -7.35 9.10 -6.98
N LEU A 101 -6.32 8.57 -7.64
CA LEU A 101 -6.35 8.32 -9.08
C LEU A 101 -7.38 7.24 -9.43
N TYR A 102 -7.47 6.18 -8.63
CA TYR A 102 -8.50 5.16 -8.80
C TYR A 102 -9.90 5.77 -8.70
N ARG A 103 -10.14 6.64 -7.72
CA ARG A 103 -11.44 7.32 -7.57
C ARG A 103 -11.79 8.21 -8.77
N ILE A 104 -10.80 8.92 -9.32
CA ILE A 104 -10.99 9.78 -10.50
C ILE A 104 -11.31 8.91 -11.73
N LEU A 105 -10.56 7.82 -11.93
CA LEU A 105 -10.68 6.96 -13.10
C LEU A 105 -11.90 6.03 -13.05
N ASN A 106 -12.39 5.66 -11.86
CA ASN A 106 -13.48 4.71 -11.65
C ASN A 106 -14.88 5.37 -11.54
N GLY A 107 -15.07 6.59 -12.08
CA GLY A 107 -16.26 7.44 -11.89
C GLY A 107 -17.59 6.94 -12.50
N GLY A 108 -18.09 5.75 -12.15
CA GLY A 108 -19.44 5.26 -12.50
C GLY A 108 -19.58 3.75 -12.55
N LYS A 109 -20.74 3.26 -13.06
CA LYS A 109 -20.91 1.84 -13.42
C LYS A 109 -20.09 1.52 -14.68
N GLN A 110 -18.82 1.21 -14.50
CA GLN A 110 -17.92 0.89 -15.61
C GLN A 110 -17.96 -0.61 -15.95
N ALA A 111 -17.72 -0.92 -17.22
CA ALA A 111 -17.42 -2.28 -17.65
C ALA A 111 -16.17 -2.79 -16.91
N LEU A 112 -16.11 -4.10 -16.62
CA LEU A 112 -15.03 -4.72 -15.85
C LEU A 112 -13.63 -4.38 -16.40
N LEU A 113 -13.48 -4.33 -17.73
CA LEU A 113 -12.22 -3.98 -18.40
C LEU A 113 -11.74 -2.54 -18.12
N LYS A 114 -12.67 -1.57 -18.06
CA LYS A 114 -12.33 -0.18 -17.74
C LYS A 114 -11.91 -0.04 -16.28
N LYS A 115 -12.59 -0.76 -15.39
CA LYS A 115 -12.26 -0.81 -13.96
C LYS A 115 -10.88 -1.44 -13.71
N SER A 116 -10.56 -2.54 -14.39
CA SER A 116 -9.24 -3.18 -14.27
C SER A 116 -8.13 -2.27 -14.79
N ALA A 117 -8.36 -1.58 -15.92
CA ALA A 117 -7.41 -0.59 -16.43
C ALA A 117 -7.20 0.56 -15.43
N ALA A 118 -8.28 1.09 -14.84
CA ALA A 118 -8.20 2.13 -13.81
C ALA A 118 -7.37 1.68 -12.59
N LEU A 119 -7.60 0.45 -12.11
CA LEU A 119 -6.83 -0.14 -11.00
C LEU A 119 -5.34 -0.23 -11.34
N VAL A 120 -5.01 -0.85 -12.48
CA VAL A 120 -3.62 -1.01 -12.92
C VAL A 120 -2.91 0.34 -13.05
N ILE A 121 -3.54 1.31 -13.73
CA ILE A 121 -2.96 2.65 -13.91
C ILE A 121 -2.75 3.33 -12.54
N SER A 122 -3.73 3.24 -11.64
CA SER A 122 -3.61 3.85 -10.31
C SER A 122 -2.49 3.24 -9.47
N MET A 123 -2.33 1.92 -9.48
CA MET A 123 -1.26 1.22 -8.77
C MET A 123 0.11 1.50 -9.37
N LEU A 124 0.23 1.59 -10.70
CA LEU A 124 1.48 1.93 -11.36
C LEU A 124 1.95 3.34 -10.96
N VAL A 125 1.05 4.32 -10.94
CA VAL A 125 1.36 5.69 -10.52
C VAL A 125 1.69 5.74 -9.03
N GLY A 126 0.93 5.03 -8.18
CA GLY A 126 1.21 4.94 -6.75
C GLY A 126 2.57 4.29 -6.45
N THR A 127 2.90 3.20 -7.14
CA THR A 127 4.18 2.49 -7.01
C THR A 127 5.35 3.34 -7.53
N ALA A 128 5.15 4.07 -8.63
CA ALA A 128 6.14 5.03 -9.12
C ALA A 128 6.43 6.12 -8.08
N ALA A 129 5.40 6.71 -7.48
CA ALA A 129 5.56 7.71 -6.41
C ALA A 129 6.28 7.13 -5.18
N LEU A 130 5.94 5.90 -4.78
CA LEU A 130 6.65 5.17 -3.72
C LEU A 130 8.12 5.01 -4.04
N TYR A 131 8.46 4.52 -5.24
CA TYR A 131 9.84 4.30 -5.63
C TYR A 131 10.62 5.59 -5.76
N THR A 132 10.03 6.66 -6.25
CA THR A 132 10.70 7.97 -6.30
C THR A 132 11.09 8.41 -4.88
N LEU A 133 10.14 8.42 -3.94
CA LEU A 133 10.42 8.85 -2.58
C LEU A 133 11.38 7.91 -1.84
N GLY A 134 11.16 6.60 -1.96
CA GLY A 134 11.99 5.58 -1.33
C GLY A 134 13.42 5.59 -1.86
N THR A 135 13.61 5.67 -3.17
CA THR A 135 14.94 5.67 -3.79
C THR A 135 15.68 6.98 -3.50
N CYS A 136 14.99 8.13 -3.55
CA CYS A 136 15.59 9.41 -3.17
C CYS A 136 16.07 9.39 -1.71
N TRP A 137 15.25 8.90 -0.78
CA TRP A 137 15.63 8.73 0.61
C TRP A 137 16.82 7.79 0.77
N PHE A 138 16.78 6.64 0.10
CA PHE A 138 17.85 5.64 0.14
C PHE A 138 19.19 6.24 -0.29
N ILE A 139 19.21 6.99 -1.40
CA ILE A 139 20.41 7.68 -1.90
C ILE A 139 20.94 8.68 -0.86
N LEU A 140 20.06 9.45 -0.22
CA LEU A 140 20.45 10.45 0.78
C LEU A 140 21.05 9.80 2.04
N VAL A 141 20.51 8.66 2.48
CA VAL A 141 20.96 7.98 3.71
C VAL A 141 22.22 7.15 3.48
N THR A 142 22.35 6.50 2.31
CA THR A 142 23.44 5.54 2.03
C THR A 142 24.56 6.12 1.17
N HIS A 143 24.36 7.31 0.61
CA HIS A 143 25.27 7.95 -0.35
C HIS A 143 25.58 7.10 -1.60
N THR A 144 24.71 6.14 -1.94
CA THR A 144 24.89 5.32 -3.14
C THR A 144 24.58 6.11 -4.41
N PRO A 145 25.37 5.95 -5.49
CA PRO A 145 25.10 6.62 -6.75
C PRO A 145 23.80 6.11 -7.38
N LEU A 146 23.09 6.98 -8.12
CA LEU A 146 21.76 6.71 -8.69
C LEU A 146 21.66 5.37 -9.47
N PRO A 147 22.60 5.00 -10.35
CA PRO A 147 22.51 3.73 -11.07
C PRO A 147 22.51 2.51 -10.14
N ALA A 148 23.36 2.52 -9.11
CA ALA A 148 23.42 1.43 -8.13
C ALA A 148 22.17 1.41 -7.24
N ALA A 149 21.66 2.58 -6.87
CA ALA A 149 20.41 2.70 -6.13
C ALA A 149 19.25 2.08 -6.92
N MET A 150 19.08 2.41 -8.21
CA MET A 150 18.01 1.82 -9.04
C MET A 150 18.09 0.29 -9.15
N MET A 151 19.30 -0.26 -9.29
CA MET A 151 19.52 -1.72 -9.33
C MET A 151 19.20 -2.40 -7.99
N THR A 152 19.28 -1.67 -6.88
CA THR A 152 18.99 -2.19 -5.53
C THR A 152 17.51 -2.01 -5.18
N CYS A 153 16.92 -0.89 -5.58
CA CYS A 153 15.68 -0.35 -5.03
C CYS A 153 14.46 -0.53 -5.93
N VAL A 154 14.65 -0.76 -7.23
CA VAL A 154 13.57 -0.74 -8.22
C VAL A 154 13.57 -2.02 -9.05
N VAL A 155 14.67 -2.29 -9.75
CA VAL A 155 14.75 -3.41 -10.71
C VAL A 155 14.33 -4.76 -10.13
N PRO A 156 14.81 -5.20 -8.94
CA PRO A 156 14.45 -6.51 -8.42
C PRO A 156 13.00 -6.60 -7.94
N PHE A 157 12.33 -5.47 -7.71
CA PHE A 157 10.96 -5.42 -7.22
C PHE A 157 9.93 -5.48 -8.34
N LEU A 158 10.29 -5.07 -9.57
CA LEU A 158 9.36 -4.98 -10.71
C LEU A 158 8.61 -6.29 -11.01
N PRO A 159 9.26 -7.48 -11.06
CA PRO A 159 8.54 -8.73 -11.32
C PRO A 159 7.52 -9.06 -10.22
N GLY A 160 7.92 -8.86 -8.96
CA GLY A 160 7.04 -9.09 -7.81
C GLY A 160 5.87 -8.12 -7.79
N ASP A 161 6.10 -6.85 -8.08
CA ASP A 161 5.05 -5.84 -8.11
C ASP A 161 4.08 -6.05 -9.28
N ALA A 162 4.53 -6.54 -10.43
CA ALA A 162 3.63 -6.96 -11.52
C ALA A 162 2.66 -8.06 -11.06
N VAL A 163 3.14 -9.07 -10.32
CA VAL A 163 2.30 -10.12 -9.75
C VAL A 163 1.32 -9.56 -8.72
N LYS A 164 1.78 -8.67 -7.83
CA LYS A 164 0.93 -8.03 -6.82
C LYS A 164 -0.16 -7.18 -7.45
N ILE A 165 0.17 -6.38 -8.47
CA ILE A 165 -0.79 -5.54 -9.22
C ILE A 165 -1.85 -6.42 -9.88
N ALA A 166 -1.45 -7.53 -10.50
CA ALA A 166 -2.39 -8.48 -11.10
C ALA A 166 -3.33 -9.07 -10.04
N ALA A 167 -2.79 -9.49 -8.90
CA ALA A 167 -3.57 -10.03 -7.79
C ALA A 167 -4.58 -9.00 -7.23
N VAL A 168 -4.14 -7.77 -6.94
CA VAL A 168 -5.03 -6.69 -6.46
C VAL A 168 -6.13 -6.39 -7.48
N THR A 169 -5.80 -6.35 -8.77
CA THR A 169 -6.78 -6.09 -9.84
C THR A 169 -7.90 -7.14 -9.87
N VAL A 170 -7.58 -8.41 -9.58
CA VAL A 170 -8.56 -9.50 -9.49
C VAL A 170 -9.37 -9.45 -8.20
N LEU A 171 -8.72 -9.15 -7.07
CA LEU A 171 -9.33 -9.20 -5.74
C LEU A 171 -10.27 -8.02 -5.45
N VAL A 172 -9.92 -6.79 -5.87
CA VAL A 172 -10.68 -5.58 -5.53
C VAL A 172 -12.15 -5.67 -5.96
N PRO A 173 -12.52 -6.07 -7.20
CA PRO A 173 -13.92 -6.19 -7.59
C PRO A 173 -14.71 -7.21 -6.76
N GLN A 174 -14.07 -8.28 -6.29
CA GLN A 174 -14.70 -9.30 -5.45
C GLN A 174 -14.94 -8.76 -4.04
N LEU A 175 -13.94 -8.09 -3.48
CA LEU A 175 -14.00 -7.49 -2.14
C LEU A 175 -15.01 -6.35 -2.08
N GLU A 176 -15.06 -5.47 -3.09
CA GLU A 176 -16.09 -4.43 -3.15
C GLU A 176 -17.51 -5.00 -3.22
N ARG A 177 -17.73 -6.09 -3.97
CA ARG A 177 -19.04 -6.78 -4.00
C ARG A 177 -19.39 -7.34 -2.62
N ALA A 178 -18.44 -7.98 -1.93
CA ALA A 178 -18.65 -8.52 -0.59
C ALA A 178 -18.94 -7.41 0.43
N LEU A 179 -18.15 -6.33 0.43
CA LEU A 179 -18.33 -5.17 1.30
C LEU A 179 -19.60 -4.36 1.00
N GLY A 180 -20.04 -4.37 -0.26
CA GLY A 180 -21.31 -3.79 -0.71
C GLY A 180 -22.53 -4.60 -0.24
N ARG A 181 -22.45 -5.93 -0.23
CA ARG A 181 -23.51 -6.80 0.34
C ARG A 181 -23.71 -6.52 1.83
N LEU A 182 -22.64 -6.24 2.58
CA LEU A 182 -22.73 -5.82 3.98
C LEU A 182 -23.45 -4.47 4.18
N ASN A 183 -23.58 -3.64 3.15
CA ASN A 183 -24.39 -2.42 3.22
C ASN A 183 -25.88 -2.67 2.95
N HIS A 184 -26.25 -3.73 2.24
CA HIS A 184 -27.65 -4.05 1.90
C HIS A 184 -28.36 -4.92 2.95
N GLY A 185 -27.62 -5.57 3.86
CA GLY A 185 -28.19 -6.36 4.95
C GLY A 185 -28.56 -5.57 6.22
N CYS A 186 -28.39 -4.25 6.23
CA CYS A 186 -28.75 -3.39 7.34
C CYS A 186 -29.78 -2.36 6.83
N PRO A 187 -31.07 -2.43 7.25
CA PRO A 187 -32.05 -1.44 6.85
C PRO A 187 -31.54 -0.04 7.26
N ALA A 188 -31.53 0.86 6.29
CA ALA A 188 -31.28 2.27 6.52
C ALA A 188 -32.44 2.81 7.37
N GLU A 189 -32.12 3.20 8.60
CA GLU A 189 -32.96 4.07 9.43
C GLU A 189 -32.53 5.51 9.18
#